data_AF-A0A7R9W8P5-F1
#
_entry.id   AF-A0A7R9W8P5-F1
#
_cell.length_a   1.000
_cell.length_b   1.000
_cell.length_c   1.000
_cell.angle_alpha   90.00
_cell.angle_beta   90.00
_cell.angle_gamma   90.00
#
_symmetry.space_group_name_H-M   'P 1'
#
loop_
_entity.id
_entity.type
_entity.pdbx_description
1 polymer ?
#
loop_
_entity_poly.entity_id
_entity_poly.type
_entity_poly.pdbx_seq_one_letter_code
_entity_poly.pdbx_strand_id
1 'polypeptide(L)'
;SGGGGGTGSRDSSPAPAGGPRGVDAVGFLRRMMDAAATNPRSAKAAGGTRIAALEAISGLLHDPVVSAKIAPWSHDVLDLCKRSLRSSGSGEPHFRRAAVDAARSALVASRSAAIASAGERERLGIPDDRV
;
A
#
# COMPACT_ATOMS: atom_id res chain seq x y z
N SER A 1 28.74 -20.52 -61.01
CA SER A 1 28.25 -19.23 -60.50
C SER A 1 27.26 -19.53 -59.40
N GLY A 2 27.63 -19.59 -58.12
CA GLY A 2 28.09 -18.50 -57.22
C GLY A 2 26.96 -18.34 -56.19
N GLY A 3 27.11 -18.25 -54.88
CA GLY A 3 28.22 -18.00 -53.95
C GLY A 3 27.61 -17.28 -52.73
N GLY A 4 28.11 -17.57 -51.51
CA GLY A 4 27.82 -16.81 -50.28
C GLY A 4 26.62 -17.32 -49.47
N GLY A 5 26.71 -17.70 -48.19
CA GLY A 5 27.59 -17.20 -47.13
C GLY A 5 26.90 -16.04 -46.42
N GLY A 6 26.24 -16.32 -45.29
CA GLY A 6 25.48 -15.30 -44.55
C GLY A 6 25.07 -15.79 -43.16
N THR A 7 26.04 -15.90 -42.27
CA THR A 7 25.89 -16.11 -40.84
C THR A 7 25.17 -14.92 -40.21
N GLY A 8 23.85 -15.04 -40.00
CA GLY A 8 23.07 -14.08 -39.22
C GLY A 8 23.15 -14.44 -37.74
N SER A 9 24.09 -13.81 -37.04
CA SER A 9 24.18 -13.77 -35.58
C SER A 9 22.80 -13.59 -34.97
N ARG A 10 22.38 -14.56 -34.14
CA ARG A 10 21.32 -14.30 -33.15
C ARG A 10 21.91 -13.30 -32.18
N ASP A 11 21.53 -12.04 -32.34
CA ASP A 11 21.74 -10.99 -31.35
C ASP A 11 21.22 -11.53 -30.02
N SER A 12 22.16 -11.99 -29.20
CA SER A 12 21.95 -12.27 -27.79
C SER A 12 21.81 -10.91 -27.13
N SER A 13 20.66 -10.27 -27.31
CA SER A 13 20.32 -9.10 -26.52
C SER A 13 20.29 -9.57 -25.07
N PRO A 14 21.18 -9.09 -24.18
CA PRO A 14 21.12 -9.49 -22.79
C PRO A 14 19.74 -9.09 -22.26
N ALA A 15 19.02 -10.05 -21.70
CA ALA A 15 17.83 -9.76 -20.92
C ALA A 15 18.16 -8.62 -19.96
N PRO A 16 17.31 -7.58 -19.82
CA PRO A 16 17.59 -6.51 -18.89
C PRO A 16 17.84 -7.16 -17.54
N ALA A 17 19.01 -6.90 -16.95
CA ALA A 17 19.38 -7.36 -15.63
C ALA A 17 18.38 -6.78 -14.62
N GLY A 18 17.27 -7.50 -14.47
CA GLY A 18 16.17 -7.16 -13.58
C GLY A 18 16.58 -7.54 -12.17
N GLY A 19 17.48 -6.76 -11.58
CA GLY A 19 17.58 -6.72 -10.12
C GLY A 19 16.18 -6.46 -9.54
N PRO A 20 15.88 -6.94 -8.32
CA PRO A 20 14.56 -6.75 -7.73
C PRO A 20 14.23 -5.25 -7.71
N ARG A 21 13.31 -4.84 -8.58
CA ARG A 21 12.78 -3.47 -8.55
C ARG A 21 12.04 -3.34 -7.24
N GLY A 22 12.66 -2.68 -6.27
CA GLY A 22 12.05 -2.42 -4.97
C GLY A 22 10.66 -1.83 -5.18
N VAL A 23 9.65 -2.45 -4.60
CA VAL A 23 8.28 -1.94 -4.68
C VAL A 23 8.20 -0.69 -3.81
N ASP A 24 7.88 0.45 -4.43
CA ASP A 24 7.55 1.67 -3.69
C ASP A 24 6.22 1.49 -2.95
N ALA A 25 6.32 1.08 -1.69
CA ALA A 25 5.18 0.80 -0.82
C ALA A 25 4.33 2.05 -0.57
N VAL A 26 4.94 3.24 -0.50
CA VAL A 26 4.21 4.50 -0.29
C VAL A 26 3.45 4.88 -1.56
N GLY A 27 4.10 4.79 -2.72
CA GLY A 27 3.43 4.99 -4.00
C GLY A 27 2.31 3.99 -4.25
N PHE A 28 2.49 2.73 -3.85
CA PHE A 28 1.43 1.71 -3.90
C PHE A 28 0.26 2.06 -2.98
N LEU A 29 0.53 2.43 -1.72
CA LEU A 29 -0.49 2.86 -0.76
C LEU A 29 -1.32 4.02 -1.31
N ARG A 30 -0.68 5.07 -1.84
CA ARG A 30 -1.38 6.22 -2.43
C ARG A 30 -2.32 5.81 -3.56
N ARG A 31 -1.85 4.97 -4.50
CA ARG A 31 -2.69 4.45 -5.60
C ARG A 31 -3.89 3.65 -5.09
N MET A 32 -3.72 2.87 -4.03
CA MET A 32 -4.82 2.12 -3.43
C MET A 32 -5.80 3.05 -2.70
N MET A 33 -5.32 4.10 -2.03
CA MET A 33 -6.19 5.11 -1.41
C MET A 33 -7.03 5.83 -2.46
N ASP A 34 -6.45 6.19 -3.60
CA ASP A 34 -7.17 6.80 -4.73
C ASP A 34 -8.23 5.85 -5.30
N ALA A 35 -7.89 4.57 -5.47
CA ALA A 35 -8.82 3.55 -5.93
C ALA A 35 -9.99 3.36 -4.94
N ALA A 36 -9.72 3.28 -3.64
CA ALA A 36 -10.74 3.16 -2.60
C ALA A 36 -11.64 4.41 -2.50
N ALA A 37 -11.08 5.60 -2.74
CA ALA A 37 -11.80 6.87 -2.74
C ALA A 37 -12.65 7.11 -3.99
N THR A 38 -12.57 6.23 -4.99
CA THR A 38 -13.35 6.36 -6.23
C THR A 38 -14.86 6.36 -5.93
N ASN A 39 -15.60 7.21 -6.64
CA ASN A 39 -17.05 7.34 -6.46
C ASN A 39 -17.76 6.00 -6.79
N PRO A 40 -18.64 5.47 -5.91
CA PRO A 40 -19.36 4.21 -6.14
C PRO A 40 -20.14 4.17 -7.45
N ARG A 41 -20.62 5.30 -7.95
CA ARG A 41 -21.41 5.40 -9.19
C ARG A 41 -20.54 5.41 -10.46
N SER A 42 -19.22 5.42 -10.32
CA SER A 42 -18.30 5.40 -11.45
C SER A 42 -18.14 3.99 -12.01
N ALA A 43 -18.01 3.86 -13.34
CA ALA A 43 -17.64 2.58 -13.97
C ALA A 43 -16.31 2.01 -13.43
N LYS A 44 -15.41 2.87 -12.92
CA LYS A 44 -14.14 2.48 -12.29
C LYS A 44 -14.31 1.83 -10.90
N ALA A 45 -15.48 1.98 -10.28
CA ALA A 45 -15.81 1.36 -9.00
C ALA A 45 -16.50 -0.01 -9.17
N ALA A 46 -16.82 -0.42 -10.39
CA ALA A 46 -17.43 -1.71 -10.69
C ALA A 46 -16.51 -2.87 -10.32
N GLY A 47 -17.09 -4.05 -10.05
CA GLY A 47 -16.31 -5.28 -9.82
C GLY A 47 -15.58 -5.34 -8.47
N GLY A 48 -15.98 -4.54 -7.48
CA GLY A 48 -15.40 -4.62 -6.13
C GLY A 48 -14.02 -3.99 -5.98
N THR A 49 -13.55 -3.22 -6.96
CA THR A 49 -12.23 -2.57 -6.94
C THR A 49 -11.96 -1.77 -5.67
N ARG A 50 -12.97 -1.05 -5.16
CA ARG A 50 -12.84 -0.25 -3.95
C ARG A 50 -12.63 -1.11 -2.70
N ILE A 51 -13.28 -2.26 -2.63
CA ILE A 51 -13.13 -3.24 -1.55
C ILE A 51 -11.73 -3.85 -1.62
N ALA A 52 -11.33 -4.34 -2.80
CA ALA A 52 -10.01 -4.91 -3.02
C ALA A 52 -8.88 -3.92 -2.69
N ALA A 53 -9.07 -2.63 -2.97
CA ALA A 53 -8.12 -1.58 -2.60
C ALA A 53 -7.98 -1.43 -1.07
N LEU A 54 -9.10 -1.45 -0.32
CA LEU A 54 -9.05 -1.42 1.15
C LEU A 54 -8.42 -2.68 1.74
N GLU A 55 -8.70 -3.85 1.16
CA GLU A 55 -8.08 -5.12 1.58
C GLU A 55 -6.57 -5.11 1.33
N ALA A 56 -6.12 -4.59 0.18
CA ALA A 56 -4.70 -4.41 -0.12
C ALA A 56 -4.02 -3.44 0.87
N ILE A 57 -4.69 -2.34 1.23
CA ILE A 57 -4.20 -1.40 2.26
C ILE A 57 -4.06 -2.11 3.62
N SER A 58 -5.08 -2.87 4.03
CA SER A 58 -5.04 -3.64 5.28
C SER A 58 -3.91 -4.66 5.29
N GLY A 59 -3.71 -5.40 4.19
CA GLY A 59 -2.60 -6.35 4.04
C GLY A 59 -1.23 -5.68 4.15
N LEU A 60 -1.06 -4.53 3.51
CA LEU A 60 0.17 -3.74 3.57
C LEU A 60 0.51 -3.29 5.00
N LEU A 61 -0.52 -2.92 5.77
CA LEU A 61 -0.39 -2.47 7.16
C LEU A 61 -0.18 -3.61 8.16
N HIS A 62 -0.48 -4.86 7.78
CA HIS A 62 -0.17 -6.04 8.60
C HIS A 62 1.28 -6.51 8.46
N ASP A 63 1.96 -6.16 7.36
CA ASP A 63 3.37 -6.50 7.19
C ASP A 63 4.24 -5.65 8.14
N PRO A 64 5.01 -6.25 9.06
CA PRO A 64 5.79 -5.50 10.06
C PRO A 64 6.93 -4.67 9.45
N VAL A 65 7.49 -5.08 8.30
CA VAL A 65 8.60 -4.37 7.63
C VAL A 65 8.06 -3.17 6.86
N VAL A 66 6.92 -3.34 6.18
CA VAL A 66 6.31 -2.29 5.38
C VAL A 66 5.54 -1.30 6.26
N SER A 67 4.83 -1.79 7.27
CA SER A 67 4.02 -0.97 8.21
C SER A 67 4.83 0.17 8.84
N ALA A 68 6.09 -0.07 9.23
CA ALA A 68 6.95 0.99 9.78
C ALA A 68 7.19 2.14 8.78
N LYS A 69 7.33 1.83 7.49
CA LYS A 69 7.56 2.82 6.42
C LYS A 69 6.29 3.63 6.11
N ILE A 70 5.13 3.01 6.24
CA ILE A 70 3.84 3.62 5.92
C ILE A 70 3.10 4.17 7.14
N ALA A 71 3.58 3.92 8.36
CA ALA A 71 2.98 4.41 9.60
C ALA A 71 2.70 5.93 9.60
N PRO A 72 3.54 6.82 9.03
CA PRO A 72 3.22 8.25 8.92
C PRO A 72 1.95 8.55 8.11
N TRP A 73 1.54 7.65 7.21
CA TRP A 73 0.36 7.76 6.36
C TRP A 73 -0.92 7.24 7.03
N SER A 74 -0.84 6.74 8.27
CA SER A 74 -1.99 6.14 8.95
C SER A 74 -3.14 7.13 9.14
N HIS A 75 -2.83 8.43 9.31
CA HIS A 75 -3.85 9.46 9.41
C HIS A 75 -4.70 9.54 8.13
N ASP A 76 -4.08 9.54 6.95
CA ASP A 76 -4.77 9.60 5.66
C ASP A 76 -5.63 8.36 5.42
N VAL A 77 -5.12 7.18 5.83
CA VAL A 77 -5.87 5.92 5.78
C VAL A 77 -7.10 6.00 6.70
N LEU A 78 -6.97 6.54 7.92
CA LEU A 78 -8.08 6.70 8.85
C LEU A 78 -9.12 7.69 8.34
N ASP A 79 -8.70 8.80 7.73
CA ASP A 79 -9.61 9.77 7.12
C ASP A 79 -10.36 9.18 5.92
N LEU A 80 -9.68 8.38 5.08
CA LEU A 80 -10.33 7.60 4.04
C LEU A 80 -11.38 6.66 4.63
N CYS A 81 -11.04 5.89 5.66
CA CYS A 81 -11.98 4.97 6.30
C CYS A 81 -13.19 5.70 6.90
N LYS A 82 -12.98 6.86 7.54
CA LYS A 82 -14.05 7.71 8.05
C LYS A 82 -14.99 8.19 6.95
N ARG A 83 -14.48 8.60 5.79
CA ARG A 83 -15.30 8.96 4.60
C ARG A 83 -16.06 7.75 4.04
N SER A 84 -15.41 6.60 4.00
CA SER A 84 -16.00 5.33 3.57
C SER A 84 -17.20 4.93 4.41
N LEU A 85 -17.13 5.16 5.73
CA LEU A 85 -18.22 4.89 6.67
C LEU A 85 -19.37 5.90 6.57
N ARG A 86 -19.09 7.18 6.26
CA ARG A 86 -20.09 8.26 6.28
C ARG A 86 -20.87 8.45 4.98
N SER A 87 -20.24 8.32 3.80
CA SER A 87 -20.89 8.71 2.54
C SER A 87 -20.74 7.71 1.39
N SER A 88 -19.74 6.83 1.46
CA SER A 88 -19.33 6.04 0.29
C SER A 88 -19.90 4.61 0.29
N GLY A 89 -20.68 4.28 1.32
CA GLY A 89 -21.31 2.99 1.56
C GLY A 89 -22.84 3.06 1.60
N SER A 90 -23.49 3.99 0.91
CA SER A 90 -24.94 3.89 0.69
C SER A 90 -25.21 2.67 -0.20
N GLY A 91 -25.43 1.50 0.41
CA GLY A 91 -25.74 0.23 -0.27
C GLY A 91 -24.73 -0.92 -0.13
N GLU A 92 -23.48 -0.67 0.29
CA GLU A 92 -22.43 -1.71 0.28
C GLU A 92 -21.88 -2.03 1.69
N PRO A 93 -22.48 -2.99 2.43
CA PRO A 93 -22.01 -3.36 3.78
C PRO A 93 -20.58 -3.93 3.79
N HIS A 94 -20.18 -4.65 2.72
CA HIS A 94 -18.84 -5.22 2.60
C HIS A 94 -17.76 -4.14 2.51
N PHE A 95 -18.02 -3.04 1.81
CA PHE A 95 -17.09 -1.92 1.73
C PHE A 95 -16.87 -1.25 3.10
N ARG A 96 -17.95 -1.11 3.89
CA ARG A 96 -17.84 -0.59 5.26
C ARG A 96 -17.02 -1.51 6.16
N ARG A 97 -17.21 -2.82 6.06
CA ARG A 97 -16.41 -3.80 6.80
C ARG A 97 -14.93 -3.71 6.44
N ALA A 98 -14.59 -3.73 5.15
CA ALA A 98 -13.22 -3.58 4.68
C ALA A 98 -12.58 -2.26 5.16
N ALA A 99 -13.35 -1.18 5.26
CA ALA A 99 -12.87 0.10 5.80
C ALA A 99 -12.57 0.01 7.31
N VAL A 100 -13.40 -0.70 8.09
CA VAL A 100 -13.12 -0.94 9.52
C VAL A 100 -11.86 -1.80 9.70
N ASP A 101 -11.72 -2.85 8.89
CA ASP A 101 -10.55 -3.73 8.95
C ASP A 101 -9.26 -2.97 8.58
N ALA A 102 -9.29 -2.14 7.53
CA ALA A 102 -8.18 -1.26 7.17
C ALA A 102 -7.85 -0.23 8.27
N ALA A 103 -8.86 0.39 8.89
CA ALA A 103 -8.66 1.31 10.01
C ALA A 103 -8.01 0.62 11.21
N ARG A 104 -8.44 -0.61 11.52
CA ARG A 104 -7.83 -1.42 12.58
C ARG A 104 -6.35 -1.70 12.28
N SER A 105 -6.03 -2.12 11.06
CA SER A 105 -4.64 -2.36 10.66
C SER A 105 -3.79 -1.10 10.75
N ALA A 106 -4.34 0.07 10.39
CA ALA A 106 -3.63 1.35 10.50
C ALA A 106 -3.29 1.72 11.96
N LEU A 107 -4.22 1.48 12.89
CA LEU A 107 -3.98 1.69 14.32
C LEU A 107 -2.93 0.73 14.87
N VAL A 108 -2.97 -0.55 14.48
CA VAL A 108 -1.97 -1.55 14.88
C VAL A 108 -0.60 -1.15 14.35
N ALA A 109 -0.49 -0.80 13.07
CA ALA A 109 0.76 -0.32 12.46
C ALA A 109 1.32 0.92 13.18
N SER A 110 0.45 1.90 13.48
CA SER A 110 0.83 3.11 14.22
C SER A 110 1.35 2.79 15.62
N ARG A 111 0.68 1.90 16.35
CA ARG A 111 1.11 1.45 17.67
C ARG A 111 2.47 0.76 17.62
N SER A 112 2.65 -0.17 16.67
CA SER A 112 3.91 -0.89 16.50
C SER A 112 5.07 0.05 16.16
N ALA A 113 4.85 1.03 15.29
CA ALA A 113 5.85 2.05 14.96
C ALA A 113 6.18 2.95 16.16
N ALA A 114 5.19 3.32 16.97
CA ALA A 114 5.40 4.10 18.18
C ALA A 114 6.26 3.36 19.21
N ILE A 115 5.98 2.07 19.44
CA ILE A 115 6.77 1.22 20.37
C ILE A 115 8.21 1.07 19.86
N ALA A 116 8.40 0.81 18.57
CA ALA A 116 9.73 0.71 17.97
C ALA A 116 10.54 2.00 18.13
N SER A 117 9.87 3.15 17.94
CA SER A 117 10.50 4.48 18.09
C SER A 117 10.84 4.79 19.55
N ALA A 118 10.01 4.37 20.51
CA ALA A 118 10.27 4.55 21.94
C ALA A 118 11.48 3.72 22.40
N GLY A 119 11.58 2.45 21.98
CA GLY A 119 12.73 1.61 22.29
C GLY A 119 14.05 2.15 21.72
N GLU A 120 14.01 2.79 20.55
CA GLU A 120 15.18 3.47 19.98
C GLU A 120 15.55 4.74 20.75
N ARG A 121 14.56 5.52 21.20
CA ARG A 121 14.80 6.70 22.06
C ARG A 121 15.43 6.34 23.39
N GLU A 122 14.96 5.26 24.01
CA GLU A 122 15.53 4.72 25.24
C GLU A 122 16.99 4.28 25.04
N ARG A 123 17.29 3.59 23.92
CA ARG A 123 18.67 3.23 23.54
C ARG A 123 19.58 4.44 23.35
N LEU A 124 19.04 5.54 22.82
CA LEU A 124 19.77 6.78 22.57
C LEU A 124 19.81 7.71 23.79
N GLY A 125 19.22 7.33 24.93
CA GLY A 125 19.18 8.15 26.14
C GLY A 125 18.39 9.45 25.99
N ILE A 126 17.47 9.51 25.02
CA ILE A 126 16.62 10.69 24.80
C ILE A 126 15.41 10.58 25.75
N PRO A 127 15.21 11.55 26.67
CA PRO A 127 14.09 11.51 27.61
C PRO A 127 12.74 11.50 26.88
N ASP A 128 11.78 10.73 27.41
CA ASP A 128 10.41 10.70 26.90
C ASP A 128 9.61 11.85 27.52
N ASP A 129 9.41 12.94 26.77
CA ASP A 129 8.68 14.14 27.22
C ASP A 129 7.15 13.93 27.29
N ARG A 130 6.65 12.69 27.24
CA ARG A 130 5.23 12.38 27.39
C ARG A 130 4.89 12.07 28.84
N VAL A 131 4.84 13.10 29.68
CA VAL A 131 4.18 13.09 31.00
C VAL A 131 3.24 14.28 31.10
#